data_AF-A0A135WPS1-F1
#
_entry.id   AF-A0A135WPS1-F1
#
_cell.length_a   1.000
_cell.length_b   1.000
_cell.length_c   1.000
_cell.angle_alpha   90.00
_cell.angle_beta   90.00
_cell.angle_gamma   90.00
#
_symmetry.space_group_name_H-M   'P 1'
#
loop_
_entity.id
_entity.type
_entity.pdbx_description
1 polymer ?
#
loop_
_entity_poly.entity_id
_entity_poly.type
_entity_poly.pdbx_seq_one_letter_code
_entity_poly.pdbx_strand_id
1 'polypeptide(L)'
;MNIPIVVVAFDRHNSLNRLLNNLSQAHYDNNNVDLIISIDKSDNNEVYRIAEKFKWNHGEKKVICHPENLGLRKHVLKCGDIALDYDAVIILEDDLYVSRSFYRYAQQAVSFYNYEENIAGISLYNYRVTEFAELRPFIPIHDESDTYFAQVPSSWGQIWTRNQWKNFKLWYEEKEFINIDFKGIVPDVVLNWKESSWKKYFHMYLALNNKFFVYPRVALSTNMGNVGTHNEINSNSHQAILMGDFDRDYNFKRIQDSSAKYDAFFESHNLLNCIINKGEDNLIIDYYGLKQQYSNRGYLLTTKKLNFKVHKSWSLALVPYELNVLYDLKGEGIYLYNLSQKESNTSSSLDRRSLIKYELPSLTKERAAIIFLKDYLEAIARKIKRMLYIGK
;
A
#
# COMPACT_ATOMS: atom_id res chain seq x y z
N MET A 1 -16.74 -20.86 7.59
CA MET A 1 -16.07 -19.57 7.85
C MET A 1 -16.99 -18.49 7.33
N ASN A 2 -17.43 -17.57 8.19
CA ASN A 2 -18.32 -16.49 7.80
C ASN A 2 -17.51 -15.21 7.57
N ILE A 3 -17.41 -14.80 6.30
CA ILE A 3 -16.66 -13.62 5.87
C ILE A 3 -17.59 -12.73 5.02
N PRO A 4 -18.27 -11.75 5.61
CA PRO A 4 -19.08 -10.80 4.85
C PRO A 4 -18.21 -9.82 4.05
N ILE A 5 -18.82 -9.28 3.01
CA ILE A 5 -18.27 -8.15 2.25
C ILE A 5 -18.91 -6.87 2.78
N VAL A 6 -18.08 -5.94 3.24
CA VAL A 6 -18.52 -4.62 3.69
C VAL A 6 -18.10 -3.58 2.65
N VAL A 7 -19.09 -2.97 2.01
CA VAL A 7 -18.88 -1.85 1.08
C VAL A 7 -18.99 -0.54 1.85
N VAL A 8 -17.93 0.28 1.77
CA VAL A 8 -17.86 1.62 2.37
C VAL A 8 -18.18 2.64 1.29
N ALA A 9 -19.31 3.34 1.42
CA ALA A 9 -19.81 4.29 0.42
C ALA A 9 -20.13 5.67 1.03
N PHE A 10 -20.10 6.70 0.19
CA PHE A 10 -20.46 8.08 0.58
C PHE A 10 -21.45 8.72 -0.40
N ASP A 11 -20.97 9.46 -1.41
CA ASP A 11 -21.80 10.26 -2.32
C ASP A 11 -21.62 9.89 -3.81
N ARG A 12 -20.79 8.88 -4.12
CA ARG A 12 -20.43 8.49 -5.49
C ARG A 12 -21.28 7.32 -6.01
N HIS A 13 -22.53 7.60 -6.34
CA HIS A 13 -23.50 6.60 -6.83
C HIS A 13 -23.00 5.75 -8.03
N ASN A 14 -22.30 6.34 -8.99
CA ASN A 14 -21.74 5.59 -10.13
C ASN A 14 -20.61 4.63 -9.72
N SER A 15 -19.76 5.04 -8.76
CA SER A 15 -18.71 4.18 -8.20
C SER A 15 -19.35 2.99 -7.49
N LEU A 16 -20.30 3.26 -6.59
CA LEU A 16 -21.03 2.22 -5.85
C LEU A 16 -21.71 1.23 -6.80
N ASN A 17 -22.47 1.71 -7.78
CA ASN A 17 -23.15 0.84 -8.73
C ASN A 17 -22.17 -0.07 -9.49
N ARG A 18 -21.01 0.47 -9.90
CA ARG A 18 -19.97 -0.31 -10.57
C ARG A 18 -19.42 -1.41 -9.66
N LEU A 19 -19.09 -1.08 -8.42
CA LEU A 19 -18.59 -2.07 -7.47
C LEU A 19 -19.63 -3.16 -7.18
N LEU A 20 -20.89 -2.79 -6.91
CA LEU A 20 -21.96 -3.75 -6.65
C LEU A 20 -22.20 -4.70 -7.84
N ASN A 21 -22.22 -4.18 -9.07
CA ASN A 21 -22.35 -5.00 -10.27
C ASN A 21 -21.12 -5.88 -10.53
N ASN A 22 -19.95 -5.48 -10.07
CA ASN A 22 -18.74 -6.30 -10.14
C ASN A 22 -18.77 -7.42 -9.09
N LEU A 23 -19.22 -7.13 -7.86
CA LEU A 23 -19.41 -8.13 -6.80
C LEU A 23 -20.44 -9.19 -7.19
N SER A 24 -21.57 -8.81 -7.82
CA SER A 24 -22.58 -9.80 -8.24
C SER A 24 -22.07 -10.82 -9.27
N GLN A 25 -20.97 -10.50 -9.98
CA GLN A 25 -20.35 -11.34 -10.99
C GLN A 25 -19.13 -12.13 -10.47
N ALA A 26 -18.76 -11.98 -9.20
CA ALA A 26 -17.67 -12.73 -8.61
C ALA A 26 -18.08 -14.16 -8.24
N HIS A 27 -17.08 -15.02 -8.05
CA HIS A 27 -17.25 -16.42 -7.67
C HIS A 27 -17.23 -16.56 -6.15
N TYR A 28 -18.27 -17.19 -5.63
CA TYR A 28 -18.45 -17.42 -4.19
C TYR A 28 -18.47 -18.92 -3.83
N ASP A 29 -18.24 -19.83 -4.78
CA ASP A 29 -18.14 -21.28 -4.54
C ASP A 29 -19.32 -21.87 -3.74
N ASN A 30 -20.55 -21.41 -4.02
CA ASN A 30 -21.79 -21.76 -3.30
C ASN A 30 -21.79 -21.41 -1.79
N ASN A 31 -20.85 -20.58 -1.32
CA ASN A 31 -20.87 -20.04 0.03
C ASN A 31 -22.00 -19.03 0.17
N ASN A 32 -22.64 -19.03 1.34
CA ASN A 32 -23.53 -17.96 1.77
C ASN A 32 -22.67 -16.78 2.25
N VAL A 33 -22.66 -15.68 1.50
CA VAL A 33 -21.81 -14.51 1.73
C VAL A 33 -22.67 -13.29 1.96
N ASP A 34 -22.64 -12.73 3.16
CA ASP A 34 -23.42 -11.53 3.45
C ASP A 34 -22.77 -10.29 2.83
N LEU A 35 -23.62 -9.40 2.31
CA LEU A 35 -23.22 -8.11 1.76
C LEU A 35 -23.76 -7.00 2.66
N ILE A 36 -22.84 -6.23 3.26
CA ILE A 36 -23.17 -5.10 4.11
C ILE A 36 -22.75 -3.82 3.37
N ILE A 37 -23.71 -2.96 3.05
CA ILE A 37 -23.46 -1.68 2.39
C ILE A 37 -23.59 -0.57 3.44
N SER A 38 -22.46 -0.02 3.88
CA SER A 38 -22.37 1.03 4.89
C SER A 38 -22.18 2.39 4.21
N ILE A 39 -23.18 3.26 4.34
CA ILE A 39 -23.26 4.55 3.63
C ILE A 39 -23.13 5.68 4.63
N ASP A 40 -22.08 6.49 4.50
CA ASP A 40 -21.90 7.72 5.28
C ASP A 40 -22.86 8.81 4.80
N LYS A 41 -23.30 9.68 5.72
CA LYS A 41 -24.36 10.64 5.45
C LYS A 41 -23.93 11.70 4.44
N SER A 42 -24.59 11.70 3.28
CA SER A 42 -24.55 12.77 2.29
C SER A 42 -25.97 13.23 1.89
N ASP A 43 -26.05 14.33 1.14
CA ASP A 43 -27.29 14.82 0.52
C ASP A 43 -27.66 14.06 -0.77
N ASN A 44 -26.80 13.13 -1.22
CA ASN A 44 -27.04 12.37 -2.44
C ASN A 44 -27.92 11.13 -2.18
N ASN A 45 -29.23 11.31 -2.35
CA ASN A 45 -30.21 10.23 -2.17
C ASN A 45 -30.05 9.05 -3.16
N GLU A 46 -29.34 9.23 -4.28
CA GLU A 46 -29.19 8.18 -5.30
C GLU A 46 -28.34 7.01 -4.79
N VAL A 47 -27.33 7.27 -3.94
CA VAL A 47 -26.49 6.23 -3.35
C VAL A 47 -27.33 5.24 -2.53
N TYR A 48 -28.22 5.76 -1.69
CA TYR A 48 -29.15 4.97 -0.89
C TYR A 48 -30.12 4.19 -1.77
N ARG A 49 -30.68 4.84 -2.81
CA ARG A 49 -31.60 4.19 -3.75
C ARG A 49 -30.95 3.00 -4.45
N ILE A 50 -29.69 3.13 -4.87
CA ILE A 50 -28.93 2.05 -5.51
C ILE A 50 -28.70 0.91 -4.53
N ALA A 51 -28.23 1.19 -3.31
CA ALA A 51 -27.99 0.18 -2.29
C ALA A 51 -29.26 -0.61 -1.90
N GLU A 52 -30.38 0.09 -1.72
CA GLU A 52 -31.67 -0.52 -1.37
C GLU A 52 -32.24 -1.39 -2.49
N LYS A 53 -32.16 -0.93 -3.75
CA LYS A 53 -32.70 -1.67 -4.90
C LYS A 53 -31.80 -2.81 -5.37
N PHE A 54 -30.51 -2.78 -5.04
CA PHE A 54 -29.57 -3.80 -5.47
C PHE A 54 -29.98 -5.19 -4.95
N LYS A 55 -30.01 -6.18 -5.85
CA LYS A 55 -30.34 -7.57 -5.50
C LYS A 55 -29.06 -8.35 -5.29
N TRP A 56 -28.94 -8.93 -4.11
CA TRP A 56 -27.84 -9.79 -3.74
C TRP A 56 -28.33 -11.24 -3.72
N ASN A 57 -27.70 -12.09 -4.52
CA ASN A 57 -28.13 -13.48 -4.72
C ASN A 57 -27.22 -14.52 -4.05
N HIS A 58 -26.19 -14.06 -3.33
CA HIS A 58 -25.17 -14.92 -2.72
C HIS A 58 -25.28 -14.98 -1.19
N GLY A 59 -26.21 -14.25 -0.58
CA GLY A 59 -26.49 -14.29 0.85
C GLY A 59 -27.39 -13.16 1.35
N GLU A 60 -27.30 -12.79 2.63
CA GLU A 60 -28.10 -11.69 3.16
C GLU A 60 -27.52 -10.33 2.74
N LYS A 61 -28.40 -9.38 2.43
CA LYS A 61 -28.01 -7.98 2.16
C LYS A 61 -28.48 -7.09 3.29
N LYS A 62 -27.56 -6.31 3.86
CA LYS A 62 -27.86 -5.28 4.86
C LYS A 62 -27.39 -3.92 4.37
N VAL A 63 -28.24 -2.91 4.47
CA VAL A 63 -27.89 -1.51 4.21
C VAL A 63 -27.83 -0.78 5.55
N ILE A 64 -26.73 -0.08 5.81
CA ILE A 64 -26.51 0.72 7.02
C ILE A 64 -26.32 2.17 6.60
N CYS A 65 -27.30 3.01 6.90
CA CYS A 65 -27.26 4.44 6.62
C CYS A 65 -26.91 5.20 7.91
N HIS A 66 -25.80 5.92 7.94
CA HIS A 66 -25.44 6.70 9.12
C HIS A 66 -26.28 7.99 9.20
N PRO A 67 -26.74 8.39 10.39
CA PRO A 67 -27.60 9.57 10.56
C PRO A 67 -26.85 10.90 10.40
N GLU A 68 -25.53 10.89 10.61
CA GLU A 68 -24.63 12.03 10.52
C GLU A 68 -23.41 11.68 9.66
N ASN A 69 -22.71 12.70 9.17
CA ASN A 69 -21.48 12.52 8.39
C ASN A 69 -20.34 12.19 9.35
N LEU A 70 -19.93 10.92 9.38
CA LEU A 70 -18.88 10.42 10.24
C LEU A 70 -17.50 10.86 9.75
N GLY A 71 -17.35 11.03 8.44
CA GLY A 71 -16.08 11.22 7.76
C GLY A 71 -15.28 9.91 7.67
N LEU A 72 -14.33 9.89 6.73
CA LEU A 72 -13.61 8.68 6.30
C LEU A 72 -13.07 7.85 7.47
N ARG A 73 -12.32 8.46 8.40
CA ARG A 73 -11.71 7.72 9.52
C ARG A 73 -12.74 7.01 10.39
N LYS A 74 -13.71 7.75 10.93
CA LYS A 74 -14.70 7.15 11.84
C LYS A 74 -15.56 6.12 11.12
N HIS A 75 -15.90 6.37 9.86
CA HIS A 75 -16.71 5.46 9.07
C HIS A 75 -15.99 4.13 8.79
N VAL A 76 -14.73 4.16 8.36
CA VAL A 76 -13.93 2.94 8.14
C VAL A 76 -13.71 2.18 9.45
N LEU A 77 -13.40 2.87 10.56
CA LEU A 77 -13.27 2.21 11.86
C LEU A 77 -14.57 1.50 12.27
N LYS A 78 -15.73 2.15 12.11
CA LYS A 78 -17.04 1.55 12.40
C LYS A 78 -17.36 0.37 11.48
N CYS A 79 -16.87 0.38 10.23
CA CYS A 79 -16.97 -0.77 9.33
C CYS A 79 -16.05 -1.92 9.75
N GLY A 80 -14.85 -1.61 10.25
CA GLY A 80 -13.94 -2.60 10.82
C GLY A 80 -14.53 -3.30 12.05
N ASP A 81 -15.30 -2.59 12.89
CA ASP A 81 -15.96 -3.16 14.08
C ASP A 81 -16.92 -4.31 13.75
N ILE A 82 -17.40 -4.40 12.51
CA ILE A 82 -18.18 -5.56 12.03
C ILE A 82 -17.36 -6.86 12.19
N ALA A 83 -16.03 -6.82 12.08
CA ALA A 83 -15.17 -8.00 12.28
C ALA A 83 -15.34 -8.67 13.65
N LEU A 84 -15.85 -7.94 14.65
CA LEU A 84 -16.07 -8.48 15.99
C LEU A 84 -17.17 -9.56 16.01
N ASP A 85 -18.12 -9.50 15.07
CA ASP A 85 -19.26 -10.43 14.99
C ASP A 85 -19.03 -11.61 14.04
N TYR A 86 -17.97 -11.58 13.23
CA TYR A 86 -17.69 -12.55 12.16
C TYR A 86 -16.30 -13.19 12.32
N ASP A 87 -15.94 -14.16 11.47
CA ASP A 87 -14.59 -14.75 11.48
C ASP A 87 -13.57 -13.76 10.90
N ALA A 88 -13.96 -13.09 9.83
CA ALA A 88 -13.24 -11.99 9.20
C ALA A 88 -14.21 -11.09 8.43
N VAL A 89 -13.75 -9.93 7.96
CA VAL A 89 -14.51 -9.04 7.06
C VAL A 89 -13.65 -8.65 5.88
N ILE A 90 -14.25 -8.53 4.70
CA ILE A 90 -13.62 -7.93 3.51
C ILE A 90 -14.16 -6.51 3.38
N ILE A 91 -13.31 -5.50 3.52
CA ILE A 91 -13.70 -4.09 3.41
C ILE A 91 -13.31 -3.56 2.03
N LEU A 92 -14.29 -3.02 1.29
CA LEU A 92 -14.12 -2.46 -0.04
C LEU A 92 -14.67 -1.03 -0.09
N GLU A 93 -13.85 -0.06 -0.50
CA GLU A 93 -14.33 1.29 -0.80
C GLU A 93 -15.08 1.32 -2.14
N ASP A 94 -16.04 2.24 -2.30
CA ASP A 94 -16.94 2.31 -3.46
C ASP A 94 -16.23 2.52 -4.82
N ASP A 95 -14.97 2.96 -4.84
CA ASP A 95 -14.18 3.17 -6.05
C ASP A 95 -13.29 1.99 -6.46
N LEU A 96 -13.42 0.86 -5.77
CA LEU A 96 -12.68 -0.34 -6.12
C LEU A 96 -13.34 -1.15 -7.23
N TYR A 97 -12.55 -2.04 -7.81
CA TYR A 97 -12.97 -3.14 -8.66
C TYR A 97 -12.20 -4.39 -8.24
N VAL A 98 -12.86 -5.54 -8.16
CA VAL A 98 -12.29 -6.80 -7.71
C VAL A 98 -12.23 -7.84 -8.82
N SER A 99 -11.23 -8.72 -8.74
CA SER A 99 -11.15 -9.94 -9.53
C SER A 99 -12.34 -10.83 -9.18
N ARG A 100 -12.86 -11.60 -10.14
CA ARG A 100 -13.93 -12.55 -9.87
C ARG A 100 -13.53 -13.62 -8.86
N SER A 101 -12.24 -13.91 -8.71
CA SER A 101 -11.71 -14.92 -7.79
C SER A 101 -11.32 -14.37 -6.41
N PHE A 102 -11.59 -13.09 -6.10
CA PHE A 102 -11.14 -12.44 -4.86
C PHE A 102 -11.60 -13.14 -3.58
N TYR A 103 -12.82 -13.69 -3.58
CA TYR A 103 -13.39 -14.30 -2.39
C TYR A 103 -12.68 -15.59 -2.02
N ARG A 104 -12.32 -16.41 -3.01
CA ARG A 104 -11.55 -17.64 -2.80
C ARG A 104 -10.19 -17.38 -2.17
N TYR A 105 -9.46 -16.38 -2.67
CA TYR A 105 -8.22 -15.95 -2.03
C TYR A 105 -8.46 -15.50 -0.59
N ALA A 106 -9.50 -14.69 -0.34
CA ALA A 106 -9.81 -14.21 1.00
C ALA A 106 -10.06 -15.38 1.95
N GLN A 107 -10.80 -16.40 1.53
CA GLN A 107 -11.04 -17.61 2.33
C GLN A 107 -9.74 -18.37 2.62
N GLN A 108 -8.92 -18.64 1.62
CA GLN A 108 -7.67 -19.38 1.80
C GLN A 108 -6.69 -18.58 2.69
N ALA A 109 -6.54 -17.28 2.44
CA ALA A 109 -5.62 -16.41 3.19
C ALA A 109 -6.08 -16.24 4.64
N VAL A 110 -7.38 -16.01 4.90
CA VAL A 110 -7.90 -15.97 6.27
C VAL A 110 -7.66 -17.31 6.97
N SER A 111 -7.96 -18.43 6.32
CA SER A 111 -7.71 -19.77 6.89
C SER A 111 -6.24 -19.97 7.28
N PHE A 112 -5.31 -19.49 6.46
CA PHE A 112 -3.88 -19.66 6.69
C PHE A 112 -3.31 -18.71 7.76
N TYR A 113 -3.70 -17.44 7.74
CA TYR A 113 -3.07 -16.39 8.56
C TYR A 113 -3.86 -16.01 9.83
N ASN A 114 -5.07 -16.52 10.07
CA ASN A 114 -5.93 -16.10 11.19
C ASN A 114 -5.24 -16.18 12.57
N TYR A 115 -4.35 -17.14 12.77
CA TYR A 115 -3.65 -17.39 14.03
C TYR A 115 -2.20 -16.91 14.04
N GLU A 116 -1.73 -16.28 12.95
CA GLU A 116 -0.36 -15.77 12.87
C GLU A 116 -0.28 -14.42 13.60
N GLU A 117 0.28 -14.40 14.81
CA GLU A 117 0.25 -13.21 15.69
C GLU A 117 0.83 -11.95 15.05
N ASN A 118 1.87 -12.09 14.21
CA ASN A 118 2.54 -10.96 13.57
C ASN A 118 1.81 -10.42 12.34
N ILE A 119 0.65 -10.98 11.98
CA ILE A 119 -0.19 -10.49 10.89
C ILE A 119 -1.33 -9.66 11.47
N ALA A 120 -1.46 -8.43 10.98
CA ALA A 120 -2.50 -7.48 11.39
C ALA A 120 -3.57 -7.25 10.31
N GLY A 121 -3.42 -7.88 9.14
CA GLY A 121 -4.40 -7.80 8.07
C GLY A 121 -3.93 -8.50 6.81
N ILE A 122 -4.86 -8.73 5.90
CA ILE A 122 -4.61 -9.29 4.58
C ILE A 122 -5.11 -8.27 3.56
N SER A 123 -4.38 -8.09 2.46
CA SER A 123 -4.77 -7.22 1.36
C SER A 123 -5.26 -8.05 0.18
N LEU A 124 -6.17 -7.48 -0.61
CA LEU A 124 -6.50 -7.86 -1.97
C LEU A 124 -5.69 -7.05 -2.99
N TYR A 125 -5.07 -5.96 -2.58
CA TYR A 125 -4.29 -5.08 -3.46
C TYR A 125 -2.85 -5.58 -3.59
N ASN A 126 -2.16 -5.17 -4.66
CA ASN A 126 -0.71 -5.33 -4.77
C ASN A 126 -0.05 -3.99 -5.08
N TYR A 127 0.93 -3.60 -4.28
CA TYR A 127 1.71 -2.41 -4.52
C TYR A 127 2.67 -2.59 -5.69
N ARG A 128 2.61 -1.65 -6.64
CA ARG A 128 3.60 -1.51 -7.72
C ARG A 128 4.46 -0.28 -7.58
N VAL A 129 4.04 0.64 -6.73
CA VAL A 129 4.67 1.92 -6.44
C VAL A 129 4.48 2.24 -4.96
N THR A 130 5.39 3.04 -4.41
CA THR A 130 5.30 3.50 -3.02
C THR A 130 4.55 4.84 -2.95
N GLU A 131 3.38 4.88 -2.30
CA GLU A 131 2.53 6.08 -2.17
C GLU A 131 3.24 7.26 -1.47
N PHE A 132 4.22 6.94 -0.62
CA PHE A 132 4.95 7.90 0.21
C PHE A 132 6.41 8.12 -0.25
N ALA A 133 6.81 7.57 -1.40
CA ALA A 133 8.12 7.81 -2.01
C ALA A 133 7.97 8.20 -3.49
N GLU A 134 7.20 9.26 -3.76
CA GLU A 134 7.08 9.86 -5.10
C GLU A 134 6.63 8.88 -6.20
N LEU A 135 5.83 7.87 -5.84
CA LEU A 135 5.41 6.79 -6.73
C LEU A 135 6.58 6.02 -7.37
N ARG A 136 7.74 5.99 -6.70
CA ARG A 136 8.85 5.12 -7.11
C ARG A 136 8.41 3.65 -7.12
N PRO A 137 8.86 2.84 -8.10
CA PRO A 137 8.42 1.47 -8.23
C PRO A 137 8.79 0.63 -7.02
N PHE A 138 7.90 -0.29 -6.64
CA PHE A 138 8.16 -1.32 -5.66
C PHE A 138 7.82 -2.68 -6.26
N ILE A 139 8.78 -3.61 -6.18
CA ILE A 139 8.62 -4.99 -6.62
C ILE A 139 9.21 -5.87 -5.51
N PRO A 140 8.41 -6.70 -4.83
CA PRO A 140 8.94 -7.56 -3.77
C PRO A 140 9.76 -8.72 -4.37
N ILE A 141 10.82 -9.15 -3.67
CA ILE A 141 11.59 -10.34 -4.04
C ILE A 141 10.66 -11.55 -4.12
N HIS A 142 10.88 -12.42 -5.11
CA HIS A 142 10.07 -13.61 -5.30
C HIS A 142 10.66 -14.78 -4.51
N ASP A 143 9.87 -15.34 -3.60
CA ASP A 143 10.29 -16.39 -2.67
C ASP A 143 9.40 -17.63 -2.76
N GLU A 144 8.85 -17.90 -3.95
CA GLU A 144 7.90 -18.99 -4.27
C GLU A 144 6.51 -18.84 -3.66
N SER A 145 6.35 -18.02 -2.63
CA SER A 145 5.04 -17.67 -2.07
C SER A 145 4.24 -16.85 -3.08
N ASP A 146 2.92 -16.98 -3.09
CA ASP A 146 2.00 -16.11 -3.80
C ASP A 146 1.78 -14.76 -3.08
N THR A 147 2.39 -14.59 -1.91
CA THR A 147 2.29 -13.39 -1.08
C THR A 147 3.64 -12.82 -0.67
N TYR A 148 3.63 -11.57 -0.20
CA TYR A 148 4.72 -10.91 0.52
C TYR A 148 4.16 -10.18 1.75
N PHE A 149 5.04 -9.74 2.64
CA PHE A 149 4.68 -9.10 3.91
C PHE A 149 5.25 -7.69 4.00
N ALA A 150 4.44 -6.71 4.41
CA ALA A 150 4.91 -5.35 4.61
C ALA A 150 4.28 -4.71 5.86
N GLN A 151 5.04 -3.88 6.57
CA GLN A 151 4.51 -3.02 7.65
C GLN A 151 3.83 -1.76 7.09
N VAL A 152 3.15 -1.90 5.96
CA VAL A 152 2.38 -0.85 5.30
C VAL A 152 0.92 -1.32 5.30
N PRO A 153 -0.05 -0.48 5.66
CA PRO A 153 -1.45 -0.86 5.69
C PRO A 153 -2.09 -0.82 4.30
N SER A 154 -3.03 -1.72 4.04
CA SER A 154 -3.84 -1.73 2.82
C SER A 154 -5.10 -0.87 2.97
N SER A 155 -5.40 -0.05 1.97
CA SER A 155 -6.67 0.71 1.88
C SER A 155 -7.51 0.40 0.65
N TRP A 156 -7.05 -0.51 -0.23
CA TRP A 156 -7.74 -0.84 -1.47
C TRP A 156 -8.19 -2.28 -1.50
N GLY A 157 -8.87 -2.73 -0.45
CA GLY A 157 -9.35 -4.09 -0.30
C GLY A 157 -8.63 -4.78 0.84
N GLN A 158 -8.97 -4.38 2.06
CA GLN A 158 -8.39 -4.91 3.28
C GLN A 158 -9.32 -5.94 3.90
N ILE A 159 -8.71 -6.98 4.45
CA ILE A 159 -9.37 -8.06 5.14
C ILE A 159 -8.82 -8.09 6.55
N TRP A 160 -9.71 -8.12 7.53
CA TRP A 160 -9.37 -8.25 8.93
C TRP A 160 -10.08 -9.44 9.53
N THR A 161 -9.33 -10.32 10.17
CA THR A 161 -9.94 -11.29 11.07
C THR A 161 -10.38 -10.60 12.35
N ARG A 162 -11.27 -11.26 13.11
CA ARG A 162 -11.74 -10.76 14.41
C ARG A 162 -10.58 -10.33 15.32
N ASN A 163 -9.57 -11.18 15.44
CA ASN A 163 -8.43 -10.94 16.34
C ASN A 163 -7.53 -9.81 15.82
N GLN A 164 -7.29 -9.76 14.51
CA GLN A 164 -6.50 -8.69 13.88
C GLN A 164 -7.14 -7.32 14.13
N TRP A 165 -8.46 -7.20 13.89
CA TRP A 165 -9.19 -5.97 14.12
C TRP A 165 -9.21 -5.59 15.60
N LYS A 166 -9.55 -6.53 16.47
CA LYS A 166 -9.61 -6.31 17.92
C LYS A 166 -8.29 -5.75 18.46
N ASN A 167 -7.16 -6.30 18.05
CA ASN A 167 -5.85 -5.86 18.52
C ASN A 167 -5.52 -4.42 18.07
N PHE A 168 -5.79 -4.09 16.80
CA PHE A 168 -5.63 -2.71 16.32
C PHE A 168 -6.58 -1.74 17.06
N LYS A 169 -7.83 -2.15 17.25
CA LYS A 169 -8.86 -1.33 17.89
C LYS A 169 -8.51 -0.98 19.33
N LEU A 170 -8.03 -1.96 20.11
CA LEU A 170 -7.53 -1.75 21.47
C LEU A 170 -6.38 -0.74 21.49
N TRP A 171 -5.33 -0.98 20.68
CA TRP A 171 -4.19 -0.08 20.56
C TRP A 171 -4.59 1.36 20.19
N TYR A 172 -5.57 1.50 19.27
CA TYR A 172 -6.08 2.78 18.82
C TYR A 172 -6.87 3.52 19.90
N GLU A 173 -7.70 2.81 20.68
CA GLU A 173 -8.54 3.39 21.73
C GLU A 173 -7.75 3.74 23.00
N GLU A 174 -6.73 2.94 23.32
CA GLU A 174 -5.78 3.22 24.40
C GLU A 174 -4.82 4.38 24.07
N LYS A 175 -4.85 4.84 22.81
CA LYS A 175 -4.04 5.96 22.29
C LYS A 175 -2.54 5.78 22.53
N GLU A 176 -2.08 4.54 22.35
CA GLU A 176 -0.67 4.16 22.54
C GLU A 176 0.30 4.96 21.65
N PHE A 177 -0.19 5.68 20.64
CA PHE A 177 0.60 6.54 19.75
C PHE A 177 0.89 7.96 20.27
N ILE A 178 0.23 8.49 21.31
CA ILE A 178 0.28 9.92 21.65
C ILE A 178 1.68 10.41 22.09
N ASN A 179 2.47 9.56 22.75
CA ASN A 179 3.76 9.93 23.34
C ASN A 179 4.95 9.23 22.66
N ILE A 180 4.79 8.80 21.41
CA ILE A 180 5.83 8.09 20.67
C ILE A 180 6.36 8.99 19.56
N ASP A 181 7.68 9.13 19.51
CA ASP A 181 8.35 9.73 18.34
C ASP A 181 8.47 8.67 17.24
N PHE A 182 7.61 8.79 16.22
CA PHE A 182 7.60 7.88 15.08
C PHE A 182 8.65 8.23 14.00
N LYS A 183 9.47 9.27 14.22
CA LYS A 183 10.50 9.65 13.26
C LYS A 183 11.50 8.53 13.05
N GLY A 184 11.72 8.14 11.79
CA GLY A 184 12.59 7.00 11.44
C GLY A 184 11.96 5.62 11.65
N ILE A 185 10.76 5.55 12.26
CA ILE A 185 9.95 4.33 12.40
C ILE A 185 8.90 4.25 11.28
N VAL A 186 8.34 5.40 10.90
CA VAL A 186 7.36 5.56 9.82
C VAL A 186 7.83 6.69 8.90
N PRO A 187 7.57 6.64 7.57
CA PRO A 187 7.90 7.75 6.68
C PRO A 187 7.28 9.08 7.11
N ASP A 188 8.07 10.16 7.12
CA ASP A 188 7.59 11.52 7.48
C ASP A 188 6.39 11.96 6.63
N VAL A 189 6.34 11.54 5.36
CA VAL A 189 5.19 11.80 4.46
C VAL A 189 3.89 11.24 5.04
N VAL A 190 3.92 10.04 5.62
CA VAL A 190 2.78 9.40 6.27
C VAL A 190 2.44 10.12 7.59
N LEU A 191 3.45 10.51 8.37
CA LEU A 191 3.25 11.30 9.59
C LEU A 191 2.59 12.66 9.32
N ASN A 192 2.80 13.22 8.13
CA ASN A 192 2.18 14.46 7.66
C ASN A 192 0.80 14.27 7.01
N TRP A 193 0.30 13.05 6.86
CA TRP A 193 -1.08 12.84 6.42
C TRP A 193 -2.08 13.44 7.41
N LYS A 194 -3.24 13.87 6.89
CA LYS A 194 -4.33 14.43 7.68
C LYS A 194 -4.71 13.47 8.82
N GLU A 195 -5.04 14.02 9.99
CA GLU A 195 -5.57 13.24 11.11
C GLU A 195 -6.85 12.47 10.75
N SER A 196 -7.58 12.91 9.72
CA SER A 196 -8.74 12.18 9.18
C SER A 196 -8.39 10.93 8.37
N SER A 197 -7.11 10.57 8.23
CA SER A 197 -6.66 9.33 7.60
C SER A 197 -6.56 8.22 8.66
N TRP A 198 -7.42 7.22 8.58
CA TRP A 198 -7.31 6.03 9.44
C TRP A 198 -6.01 5.25 9.13
N LYS A 199 -5.61 5.23 7.85
CA LYS A 199 -4.42 4.53 7.34
C LYS A 199 -3.13 5.02 8.01
N LYS A 200 -3.04 6.32 8.33
CA LYS A 200 -1.94 6.91 9.11
C LYS A 200 -1.70 6.17 10.43
N TYR A 201 -2.75 6.00 11.23
CA TYR A 201 -2.65 5.33 12.53
C TYR A 201 -2.42 3.83 12.40
N PHE A 202 -2.98 3.19 11.36
CA PHE A 202 -2.70 1.79 11.11
C PHE A 202 -1.23 1.57 10.72
N HIS A 203 -0.63 2.49 9.95
CA HIS A 203 0.81 2.44 9.62
C HIS A 203 1.67 2.52 10.89
N MET A 204 1.34 3.45 11.80
CA MET A 204 1.98 3.56 13.12
C MET A 204 1.84 2.27 13.93
N TYR A 205 0.64 1.67 13.97
CA TYR A 205 0.38 0.41 14.66
C TYR A 205 1.27 -0.73 14.15
N LEU A 206 1.36 -0.89 12.82
CA LEU A 206 2.17 -1.94 12.20
C LEU A 206 3.65 -1.81 12.57
N ALA A 207 4.19 -0.59 12.38
CA ALA A 207 5.60 -0.32 12.59
C ALA A 207 6.00 -0.48 14.07
N LEU A 208 5.18 0.05 15.00
CA LEU A 208 5.46 -0.01 16.44
C LEU A 208 5.39 -1.42 17.00
N ASN A 209 4.41 -2.23 16.55
CA ASN A 209 4.12 -3.55 17.11
C ASN A 209 4.75 -4.70 16.31
N ASN A 210 5.65 -4.39 15.37
CA ASN A 210 6.25 -5.36 14.46
C ASN A 210 5.21 -6.27 13.77
N LYS A 211 4.09 -5.67 13.33
CA LYS A 211 3.01 -6.37 12.63
C LYS A 211 3.07 -6.09 11.13
N PHE A 212 2.54 -7.01 10.34
CA PHE A 212 2.59 -6.95 8.89
C PHE A 212 1.20 -7.15 8.29
N PHE A 213 0.98 -6.55 7.13
CA PHE A 213 -0.06 -6.99 6.21
C PHE A 213 0.50 -8.06 5.28
N VAL A 214 -0.36 -9.01 4.91
CA VAL A 214 -0.11 -9.95 3.81
C VAL A 214 -0.62 -9.35 2.51
N TYR A 215 0.21 -9.33 1.48
CA TYR A 215 -0.15 -8.82 0.17
C TYR A 215 0.01 -9.91 -0.90
N PRO A 216 -0.96 -10.09 -1.82
CA PRO A 216 -0.81 -10.98 -2.95
C PRO A 216 0.16 -10.38 -3.97
N ARG A 217 0.90 -11.24 -4.68
CA ARG A 217 1.78 -10.81 -5.78
C ARG A 217 1.02 -10.38 -7.04
N VAL A 218 -0.21 -10.84 -7.21
CA VAL A 218 -1.13 -10.37 -8.25
C VAL A 218 -2.39 -9.88 -7.56
N ALA A 219 -2.76 -8.62 -7.80
CA ALA A 219 -3.85 -8.01 -7.06
C ALA A 219 -5.19 -8.65 -7.41
N LEU A 220 -6.07 -8.75 -6.42
CA LEU A 220 -7.46 -9.17 -6.52
C LEU A 220 -8.42 -7.99 -6.37
N SER A 221 -7.89 -6.79 -6.13
CA SER A 221 -8.59 -5.52 -6.18
C SER A 221 -7.72 -4.45 -6.85
N THR A 222 -8.37 -3.47 -7.48
CA THR A 222 -7.72 -2.29 -8.03
C THR A 222 -8.58 -1.06 -7.78
N ASN A 223 -7.93 0.08 -7.56
CA ASN A 223 -8.61 1.37 -7.52
C ASN A 223 -8.95 1.83 -8.95
N MET A 224 -10.17 2.33 -9.17
CA MET A 224 -10.62 2.76 -10.50
C MET A 224 -10.23 4.21 -10.86
N GLY A 225 -9.47 4.86 -9.99
CA GLY A 225 -8.94 6.21 -10.21
C GLY A 225 -9.99 7.30 -10.13
N ASN A 226 -11.20 7.00 -9.62
CA ASN A 226 -12.31 7.95 -9.59
C ASN A 226 -11.94 9.19 -8.76
N VAL A 227 -12.39 10.36 -9.22
CA VAL A 227 -12.31 11.62 -8.45
C VAL A 227 -12.84 11.40 -7.02
N GLY A 228 -12.14 11.95 -6.05
CA GLY A 228 -12.43 11.80 -4.62
C GLY A 228 -11.60 12.78 -3.79
N THR A 229 -11.56 12.60 -2.46
CA THR A 229 -10.90 13.53 -1.53
C THR A 229 -9.40 13.77 -1.81
N HIS A 230 -8.75 12.85 -2.55
CA HIS A 230 -7.31 12.89 -2.83
C HIS A 230 -6.95 13.10 -4.32
N ASN A 231 -7.91 12.98 -5.25
CA ASN A 231 -7.67 13.07 -6.70
C ASN A 231 -8.65 14.07 -7.32
N GLU A 232 -8.14 15.21 -7.80
CA GLU A 232 -8.93 16.21 -8.53
C GLU A 232 -9.22 15.80 -9.99
N ILE A 233 -8.46 14.82 -10.51
CA ILE A 233 -8.55 14.29 -11.87
C ILE A 233 -8.47 12.76 -11.80
N ASN A 234 -9.16 12.05 -12.69
CA ASN A 234 -9.03 10.59 -12.77
C ASN A 234 -7.56 10.19 -12.98
N SER A 235 -7.04 9.31 -12.12
CA SER A 235 -5.65 8.84 -12.21
C SER A 235 -5.56 7.33 -12.14
N ASN A 236 -4.85 6.74 -13.10
CA ASN A 236 -4.52 5.32 -13.11
C ASN A 236 -3.21 5.01 -12.37
N SER A 237 -2.59 6.00 -11.72
CA SER A 237 -1.26 5.85 -11.09
C SER A 237 -1.22 4.79 -9.98
N HIS A 238 -2.38 4.46 -9.41
CA HIS A 238 -2.53 3.48 -8.35
C HIS A 238 -3.26 2.20 -8.80
N GLN A 239 -3.53 2.04 -10.10
CA GLN A 239 -4.13 0.81 -10.62
C GLN A 239 -3.15 -0.36 -10.49
N ALA A 240 -3.66 -1.47 -9.96
CA ALA A 240 -2.91 -2.71 -9.88
C ALA A 240 -3.17 -3.59 -11.11
N ILE A 241 -2.25 -4.52 -11.38
CA ILE A 241 -2.50 -5.62 -12.30
C ILE A 241 -3.49 -6.55 -11.61
N LEU A 242 -4.73 -6.51 -12.08
CA LEU A 242 -5.81 -7.32 -11.54
C LEU A 242 -5.71 -8.76 -12.05
N MET A 243 -5.84 -9.71 -11.13
CA MET A 243 -5.93 -11.13 -11.42
C MET A 243 -7.16 -11.39 -12.27
N GLY A 244 -6.96 -12.16 -13.34
CA GLY A 244 -8.04 -12.66 -14.17
C GLY A 244 -8.94 -13.65 -13.42
N ASP A 245 -9.74 -14.38 -14.17
CA ASP A 245 -10.63 -15.41 -13.64
C ASP A 245 -9.86 -16.73 -13.52
N PHE A 246 -9.44 -17.08 -12.31
CA PHE A 246 -8.65 -18.29 -12.03
C PHE A 246 -9.20 -19.08 -10.86
N ASP A 247 -9.19 -20.40 -11.02
CA ASP A 247 -9.39 -21.36 -9.96
C ASP A 247 -8.06 -22.00 -9.59
N ARG A 248 -7.54 -21.65 -8.40
CA ARG A 248 -6.27 -22.18 -7.91
C ARG A 248 -6.20 -22.15 -6.38
N ASP A 249 -5.39 -23.06 -5.86
CA ASP A 249 -4.85 -22.97 -4.52
C ASP A 249 -3.67 -22.00 -4.49
N TYR A 250 -3.57 -21.22 -3.43
CA TYR A 250 -2.49 -20.27 -3.22
C TYR A 250 -1.37 -20.90 -2.39
N ASN A 251 -0.14 -20.73 -2.84
CA ASN A 251 1.04 -21.13 -2.09
C ASN A 251 1.39 -20.04 -1.07
N PHE A 252 1.03 -20.22 0.18
CA PHE A 252 1.36 -19.28 1.26
C PHE A 252 2.56 -19.75 2.08
N LYS A 253 3.39 -18.79 2.52
CA LYS A 253 4.45 -19.01 3.51
C LYS A 253 4.08 -18.32 4.82
N ARG A 254 4.51 -18.88 5.96
CA ARG A 254 4.47 -18.14 7.23
C ARG A 254 5.47 -17.00 7.19
N ILE A 255 5.27 -15.97 8.02
CA ILE A 255 6.12 -14.77 7.96
C ILE A 255 7.59 -15.09 8.29
N GLN A 256 7.82 -16.00 9.23
CA GLN A 256 9.18 -16.44 9.59
C GLN A 256 9.92 -17.13 8.44
N ASP A 257 9.20 -17.82 7.56
CA ASP A 257 9.75 -18.63 6.47
C ASP A 257 9.89 -17.84 5.15
N SER A 258 9.31 -16.64 5.09
CA SER A 258 9.33 -15.80 3.88
C SER A 258 10.57 -14.92 3.80
N SER A 259 11.18 -14.87 2.62
CA SER A 259 12.25 -13.91 2.31
C SER A 259 11.71 -12.55 1.82
N ALA A 260 10.41 -12.44 1.54
CA ALA A 260 9.73 -11.23 1.08
C ALA A 260 9.06 -10.45 2.23
N LYS A 261 9.87 -9.95 3.18
CA LYS A 261 9.44 -9.12 4.32
C LYS A 261 9.97 -7.70 4.22
N TYR A 262 9.08 -6.74 4.40
CA TYR A 262 9.35 -5.32 4.20
C TYR A 262 8.92 -4.49 5.41
N ASP A 263 9.73 -3.50 5.77
CA ASP A 263 9.42 -2.58 6.86
C ASP A 263 8.41 -1.49 6.45
N ALA A 264 8.19 -0.53 7.34
CA ALA A 264 7.25 0.58 7.14
C ALA A 264 7.62 1.53 5.99
N PHE A 265 8.81 1.38 5.40
CA PHE A 265 9.35 2.16 4.29
C PHE A 265 9.41 1.35 2.99
N PHE A 266 8.90 0.12 2.97
CA PHE A 266 9.09 -0.87 1.91
C PHE A 266 10.56 -1.31 1.71
N GLU A 267 11.39 -1.21 2.75
CA GLU A 267 12.78 -1.67 2.72
C GLU A 267 12.86 -3.11 3.27
N SER A 268 13.67 -3.96 2.66
CA SER A 268 13.69 -5.41 2.98
C SER A 268 14.29 -5.68 4.36
N HIS A 269 13.60 -6.47 5.20
CA HIS A 269 14.14 -6.97 6.47
C HIS A 269 15.20 -8.08 6.30
N ASN A 270 15.03 -8.96 5.31
CA ASN A 270 15.84 -10.19 5.24
C ASN A 270 17.26 -9.97 4.73
N LEU A 271 17.45 -8.92 3.92
CA LEU A 271 18.77 -8.58 3.38
C LEU A 271 19.78 -8.22 4.48
N LEU A 272 19.31 -7.75 5.65
CA LEU A 272 20.15 -7.48 6.83
C LEU A 272 21.00 -8.69 7.21
N ASN A 273 20.41 -9.89 7.17
CA ASN A 273 21.06 -11.13 7.57
C ASN A 273 22.12 -11.62 6.57
N CYS A 274 22.07 -11.16 5.32
CA CYS A 274 22.97 -11.62 4.25
C CYS A 274 24.22 -10.74 4.10
N ILE A 275 24.12 -9.46 4.46
CA ILE A 275 25.20 -8.48 4.26
C ILE A 275 26.16 -8.45 5.46
N ILE A 276 25.65 -8.70 6.67
CA ILE A 276 26.40 -8.56 7.92
C ILE A 276 26.56 -9.92 8.60
N ASN A 277 27.81 -10.25 8.97
CA ASN A 277 28.07 -11.31 9.93
C ASN A 277 27.44 -10.93 11.27
N LYS A 278 26.63 -11.82 11.85
CA LYS A 278 26.02 -11.65 13.19
C LYS A 278 27.08 -11.14 14.19
N GLY A 279 27.07 -9.84 14.49
CA GLY A 279 28.07 -9.21 15.36
C GLY A 279 28.48 -7.77 15.03
N GLU A 280 28.21 -7.25 13.83
CA GLU A 280 28.54 -5.85 13.48
C GLU A 280 27.34 -4.88 13.53
N ASP A 281 27.67 -3.59 13.71
CA ASP A 281 26.81 -2.43 13.97
C ASP A 281 25.54 -2.29 13.09
N ASN A 282 24.51 -1.65 13.64
CA ASN A 282 23.21 -1.31 13.03
C ASN A 282 23.26 -1.06 11.50
N LEU A 283 22.59 -1.90 10.71
CA LEU A 283 22.44 -1.71 9.26
C LEU A 283 21.08 -1.11 8.93
N ILE A 284 21.14 0.01 8.22
CA ILE A 284 19.97 0.70 7.72
C ILE A 284 19.90 0.45 6.20
N ILE A 285 18.73 0.04 5.72
CA ILE A 285 18.42 -0.01 4.28
C ILE A 285 17.48 1.14 3.97
N ASP A 286 17.83 1.94 2.96
CA ASP A 286 17.10 3.13 2.53
C ASP A 286 17.28 3.37 1.02
N TYR A 287 16.75 2.45 0.20
CA TYR A 287 16.69 2.61 -1.25
C TYR A 287 15.78 3.77 -1.68
N TYR A 288 14.71 4.02 -0.92
CA TYR A 288 13.77 5.10 -1.18
C TYR A 288 14.26 6.47 -0.71
N GLY A 289 15.23 6.49 0.21
CA GLY A 289 15.83 7.73 0.69
C GLY A 289 14.93 8.48 1.67
N LEU A 290 14.04 7.77 2.36
CA LEU A 290 13.01 8.31 3.25
C LEU A 290 13.41 8.26 4.71
N LYS A 291 14.33 7.38 5.10
CA LYS A 291 14.82 7.31 6.47
C LYS A 291 15.74 8.50 6.73
N GLN A 292 15.25 9.48 7.47
CA GLN A 292 16.06 10.64 7.86
C GLN A 292 16.94 10.30 9.05
N GLN A 293 18.05 11.04 9.20
CA GLN A 293 18.94 11.00 10.37
C GLN A 293 19.61 9.64 10.60
N TYR A 294 20.46 9.23 9.66
CA TYR A 294 21.36 8.10 9.91
C TYR A 294 22.26 8.41 11.11
N SER A 295 22.40 7.44 12.03
CA SER A 295 23.41 7.54 13.10
C SER A 295 24.80 7.67 12.49
N ASN A 296 25.74 8.40 13.11
CA ASN A 296 27.16 8.41 12.69
C ASN A 296 27.90 7.08 13.03
N ARG A 297 27.15 5.98 13.11
CA ARG A 297 27.57 4.63 13.51
C ARG A 297 26.75 3.62 12.72
N GLY A 298 27.35 2.49 12.41
CA GLY A 298 26.72 1.44 11.62
C GLY A 298 26.91 1.58 10.11
N TYR A 299 26.12 0.80 9.40
CA TYR A 299 26.18 0.71 7.95
C TYR A 299 24.88 1.22 7.32
N LEU A 300 24.98 1.83 6.15
CA LEU A 300 23.82 2.28 5.37
C LEU A 300 23.89 1.73 3.96
N LEU A 301 22.88 0.98 3.56
CA LEU A 301 22.66 0.54 2.19
C LEU A 301 21.66 1.47 1.50
N THR A 302 22.09 2.19 0.47
CA THR A 302 21.24 3.17 -0.21
C THR A 302 21.64 3.35 -1.67
N THR A 303 20.75 3.95 -2.47
CA THR A 303 21.03 4.42 -3.82
C THR A 303 21.58 5.86 -3.84
N LYS A 304 21.50 6.58 -2.71
CA LYS A 304 22.03 7.95 -2.59
C LYS A 304 23.55 7.94 -2.50
N LYS A 305 24.22 8.82 -3.25
CA LYS A 305 25.62 9.14 -2.99
C LYS A 305 25.73 10.04 -1.76
N LEU A 306 26.56 9.63 -0.80
CA LEU A 306 26.77 10.32 0.47
C LEU A 306 28.27 10.49 0.75
N ASN A 307 28.62 11.42 1.64
CA ASN A 307 30.01 11.71 2.01
C ASN A 307 30.52 10.82 3.17
N PHE A 308 30.37 9.51 2.99
CA PHE A 308 30.91 8.48 3.86
C PHE A 308 31.77 7.50 3.06
N LYS A 309 32.63 6.76 3.74
CA LYS A 309 33.44 5.73 3.07
C LYS A 309 32.56 4.62 2.55
N VAL A 310 32.69 4.31 1.26
CA VAL A 310 32.02 3.16 0.64
C VAL A 310 32.71 1.89 1.13
N HIS A 311 31.98 1.03 1.83
CA HIS A 311 32.44 -0.29 2.23
C HIS A 311 32.29 -1.30 1.09
N LYS A 312 31.14 -1.29 0.40
CA LYS A 312 30.87 -2.09 -0.81
C LYS A 312 29.92 -1.33 -1.74
N SER A 313 29.92 -1.68 -3.03
CA SER A 313 28.96 -1.15 -3.99
C SER A 313 28.51 -2.21 -4.99
N TRP A 314 27.28 -2.03 -5.49
CA TRP A 314 26.64 -2.90 -6.47
C TRP A 314 26.01 -2.07 -7.58
N SER A 315 25.87 -2.72 -8.73
CA SER A 315 25.18 -2.18 -9.91
C SER A 315 23.66 -2.12 -9.70
N LEU A 316 22.98 -1.37 -10.58
CA LEU A 316 21.52 -1.38 -10.75
C LEU A 316 21.17 -2.26 -11.98
N ALA A 317 21.47 -3.55 -11.93
CA ALA A 317 21.35 -4.48 -13.06
C ALA A 317 20.14 -5.41 -12.99
N LEU A 318 19.71 -5.80 -11.78
CA LEU A 318 18.59 -6.71 -11.54
C LEU A 318 17.48 -6.04 -10.75
N VAL A 319 16.25 -6.49 -10.97
CA VAL A 319 15.05 -6.03 -10.25
C VAL A 319 14.48 -7.20 -9.43
N PRO A 320 14.19 -7.02 -8.13
CA PRO A 320 14.32 -5.78 -7.37
C PRO A 320 15.74 -5.49 -6.85
N TYR A 321 15.94 -4.36 -6.16
CA TYR A 321 17.26 -3.87 -5.72
C TYR A 321 18.06 -4.95 -4.98
N GLU A 322 17.38 -5.73 -4.15
CA GLU A 322 17.92 -6.79 -3.31
C GLU A 322 18.71 -7.83 -4.11
N LEU A 323 18.30 -8.15 -5.34
CA LEU A 323 18.98 -9.15 -6.17
C LEU A 323 20.39 -8.74 -6.58
N ASN A 324 20.64 -7.43 -6.76
CA ASN A 324 21.98 -6.93 -7.05
C ASN A 324 22.94 -7.20 -5.90
N VAL A 325 22.43 -7.12 -4.67
CA VAL A 325 23.21 -7.34 -3.45
C VAL A 325 23.36 -8.83 -3.15
N LEU A 326 22.27 -9.60 -3.28
CA LEU A 326 22.27 -11.05 -3.04
C LEU A 326 23.17 -11.82 -4.01
N TYR A 327 23.21 -11.42 -5.28
CA TYR A 327 24.09 -12.03 -6.28
C TYR A 327 25.44 -11.31 -6.42
N ASP A 328 25.73 -10.38 -5.51
CA ASP A 328 26.99 -9.65 -5.42
C ASP A 328 27.44 -8.99 -6.75
N LEU A 329 26.50 -8.43 -7.50
CA LEU A 329 26.75 -7.79 -8.79
C LEU A 329 27.49 -6.46 -8.63
N LYS A 330 28.82 -6.52 -8.61
CA LYS A 330 29.69 -5.35 -8.44
C LYS A 330 29.40 -4.26 -9.48
N GLY A 331 29.41 -3.01 -9.02
CA GLY A 331 29.22 -1.85 -9.88
C GLY A 331 28.85 -0.60 -9.10
N GLU A 332 28.23 0.35 -9.78
CA GLU A 332 27.78 1.62 -9.21
C GLU A 332 26.24 1.72 -9.23
N GLY A 333 25.67 2.34 -8.19
CA GLY A 333 24.25 2.64 -8.10
C GLY A 333 23.59 2.23 -6.78
N ILE A 334 24.16 1.23 -6.10
CA ILE A 334 23.79 0.85 -4.73
C ILE A 334 25.08 0.83 -3.90
N TYR A 335 25.07 1.52 -2.76
CA TYR A 335 26.26 1.72 -1.93
C TYR A 335 25.98 1.28 -0.50
N LEU A 336 26.88 0.49 0.06
CA LEU A 336 26.97 0.23 1.49
C LEU A 336 28.03 1.15 2.08
N TYR A 337 27.61 2.14 2.83
CA TYR A 337 28.47 3.09 3.51
C TYR A 337 28.79 2.65 4.94
N ASN A 338 30.02 2.90 5.40
CA ASN A 338 30.35 2.90 6.82
C ASN A 338 30.15 4.32 7.36
N LEU A 339 29.14 4.49 8.23
CA LEU A 339 28.72 5.82 8.71
C LEU A 339 29.68 6.45 9.74
N SER A 340 30.65 5.69 10.25
CA SER A 340 31.68 6.20 11.15
C SER A 340 32.89 6.81 10.45
N GLN A 341 33.01 6.63 9.12
CA GLN A 341 34.13 7.14 8.33
C GLN A 341 33.62 8.11 7.26
N LYS A 342 34.02 9.38 7.35
CA LYS A 342 33.69 10.40 6.34
C LYS A 342 34.67 10.35 5.19
N GLU A 343 34.16 10.42 3.96
CA GLU A 343 34.95 10.47 2.73
C GLU A 343 34.20 11.31 1.70
N SER A 344 34.89 12.16 0.95
CA SER A 344 34.25 13.01 -0.06
C SER A 344 33.95 12.18 -1.31
N ASN A 345 32.67 12.05 -1.66
CA ASN A 345 32.25 11.38 -2.88
C ASN A 345 31.67 12.40 -3.86
N THR A 346 32.23 12.49 -5.06
CA THR A 346 31.71 13.38 -6.10
C THR A 346 30.38 12.84 -6.66
N SER A 347 29.30 13.61 -6.49
CA SER A 347 28.00 13.34 -7.09
C SER A 347 28.00 13.78 -8.56
N SER A 348 27.69 12.87 -9.48
CA SER A 348 27.57 13.17 -10.91
C SER A 348 26.10 13.22 -11.32
N SER A 349 25.75 14.05 -12.31
CA SER A 349 24.39 14.05 -12.90
C SER A 349 24.02 12.72 -13.57
N LEU A 350 25.01 11.87 -13.87
CA LEU A 350 24.84 10.53 -14.44
C LEU A 350 24.22 9.55 -13.43
N ASP A 351 24.42 9.75 -12.13
CA ASP A 351 23.93 8.86 -11.07
C ASP A 351 22.39 8.89 -10.96
N ARG A 352 21.80 10.10 -10.89
CA ARG A 352 20.34 10.26 -10.86
C ARG A 352 19.66 9.75 -12.13
N ARG A 353 20.29 9.94 -13.29
CA ARG A 353 19.77 9.45 -14.56
C ARG A 353 19.75 7.93 -14.62
N SER A 354 20.77 7.27 -14.06
CA SER A 354 20.85 5.81 -14.03
C SER A 354 19.77 5.20 -13.15
N LEU A 355 19.52 5.79 -11.98
CA LEU A 355 18.43 5.37 -11.10
C LEU A 355 17.05 5.56 -11.76
N ILE A 356 16.79 6.71 -12.39
CA ILE A 356 15.52 6.95 -13.10
C ILE A 356 15.31 5.94 -14.23
N LYS A 357 16.36 5.61 -15.00
CA LYS A 357 16.27 4.60 -16.06
C LYS A 357 16.00 3.20 -15.52
N TYR A 358 16.61 2.86 -14.39
CA TYR A 358 16.39 1.58 -13.72
C TYR A 358 14.94 1.45 -13.22
N GLU A 359 14.41 2.50 -12.59
CA GLU A 359 13.04 2.52 -12.05
C GLU A 359 11.98 2.62 -13.15
N LEU A 360 12.26 3.39 -14.20
CA LEU A 360 11.33 3.68 -15.28
C LEU A 360 11.95 3.28 -16.62
N PRO A 361 12.14 1.97 -16.90
CA PRO A 361 12.80 1.53 -18.13
C PRO A 361 12.07 1.96 -19.40
N SER A 362 10.76 2.22 -19.32
CA SER A 362 9.94 2.71 -20.43
C SER A 362 10.01 4.24 -20.65
N LEU A 363 10.66 4.99 -19.76
CA LEU A 363 10.79 6.45 -19.87
C LEU A 363 12.02 6.81 -20.71
N THR A 364 11.82 6.87 -22.03
CA THR A 364 12.87 7.35 -22.95
C THR A 364 13.01 8.87 -22.90
N LYS A 365 14.12 9.41 -23.44
CA LYS A 365 14.35 10.86 -23.51
C LYS A 365 13.25 11.56 -24.32
N GLU A 366 12.81 10.94 -25.40
CA GLU A 366 11.77 11.45 -26.30
C GLU A 366 10.43 11.52 -25.56
N ARG A 367 10.07 10.45 -24.82
CA ARG A 367 8.85 10.44 -24.00
C ARG A 367 8.90 11.49 -22.89
N ALA A 368 10.02 11.61 -22.21
CA ALA A 368 10.21 12.62 -21.17
C ALA A 368 10.08 14.06 -21.72
N ALA A 369 10.67 14.32 -22.90
CA ALA A 369 10.58 15.63 -23.55
C ALA A 369 9.14 15.97 -23.98
N ILE A 370 8.40 15.00 -24.52
CA ILE A 370 6.99 15.18 -24.89
C ILE A 370 6.13 15.53 -23.68
N ILE A 371 6.28 14.79 -22.57
CA ILE A 371 5.54 15.04 -21.32
C ILE A 371 5.86 16.44 -20.81
N PHE A 372 7.15 16.77 -20.67
CA PHE A 372 7.59 18.06 -20.17
C PHE A 372 7.04 19.22 -21.00
N LEU A 373 7.13 19.14 -22.33
CA LEU A 373 6.66 20.21 -23.21
C LEU A 373 5.14 20.41 -23.09
N LYS A 374 4.36 19.33 -23.05
CA LYS A 374 2.90 19.40 -22.92
C LYS A 374 2.50 20.03 -21.58
N ASP A 375 3.02 19.53 -20.48
CA ASP A 375 2.69 20.01 -19.14
C ASP A 375 3.10 21.49 -18.97
N TYR A 376 4.24 21.88 -19.54
CA TYR A 376 4.71 23.25 -19.53
C TYR A 376 3.79 24.20 -20.32
N LEU A 377 3.39 23.81 -21.54
CA LEU A 377 2.44 24.57 -22.35
C LEU A 377 1.08 24.70 -21.67
N GLU A 378 0.58 23.63 -21.05
CA GLU A 378 -0.67 23.67 -20.27
C GLU A 378 -0.56 24.57 -19.03
N ALA A 379 0.58 24.56 -18.34
CA ALA A 379 0.83 25.46 -17.23
C ALA A 379 0.81 26.94 -17.68
N ILE A 380 1.43 27.25 -18.82
CA ILE A 380 1.39 28.59 -19.43
C ILE A 380 -0.05 28.97 -19.78
N ALA A 381 -0.80 28.09 -20.46
CA ALA A 381 -2.18 28.35 -20.85
C ALA A 381 -3.08 28.61 -19.63
N ARG A 382 -2.93 27.83 -18.55
CA ARG A 382 -3.64 28.06 -17.28
C ARG A 382 -3.30 29.42 -16.66
N LYS A 383 -2.02 29.83 -16.69
CA LYS A 383 -1.58 31.13 -16.19
C LYS A 383 -2.17 32.29 -17.01
N ILE A 384 -2.16 32.19 -18.34
CA ILE A 384 -2.78 33.18 -19.24
C ILE A 384 -4.29 33.29 -18.98
N LYS A 385 -5.00 32.16 -18.89
CA LYS A 385 -6.43 32.14 -18.59
C LYS A 385 -6.72 32.83 -17.25
N ARG A 386 -5.95 32.54 -16.19
CA ARG A 386 -6.12 33.24 -14.90
C ARG A 386 -5.93 34.75 -15.02
N MET A 387 -4.93 35.22 -15.77
CA MET A 387 -4.71 36.66 -15.96
C MET A 387 -5.86 37.34 -16.72
N LEU A 388 -6.45 36.67 -17.72
CA LEU A 388 -7.57 37.20 -18.49
C LEU A 388 -8.89 37.24 -17.70
N TYR A 389 -9.08 36.37 -16.71
CA TYR A 389 -10.29 36.35 -15.86
C TYR A 389 -10.22 37.30 -14.65
N ILE A 390 -9.03 37.75 -14.25
CA ILE A 390 -8.84 38.75 -13.18
C ILE A 390 -9.06 40.18 -13.72
N GLY A 391 -9.12 40.36 -15.04
CA GLY A 391 -9.39 41.64 -15.71
C GLY A 391 -10.86 41.91 -16.06
N LYS A 392 -11.82 41.19 -15.47
CA LYS A 392 -13.27 41.40 -15.64
C LYS A 392 -13.96 41.72 -14.32
#